data_AF-A0A931MTP4-F1
#
_entry.id   AF-A0A931MTP4-F1
#
_cell.length_a   1.000
_cell.length_b   1.000
_cell.length_c   1.000
_cell.angle_alpha   90.00
_cell.angle_beta   90.00
_cell.angle_gamma   90.00
#
_symmetry.space_group_name_H-M   'P 1'
#
loop_
_entity.id
_entity.type
_entity.pdbx_description
1 polymer ?
#
loop_
_entity_poly.entity_id
_entity_poly.type
_entity_poly.pdbx_seq_one_letter_code
_entity_poly.pdbx_strand_id
1 'polypeptide(L)'
;MIATEIIHLLESEGYEIQIRNGRLVVPQGKAINPSLVAMIKDYKVEITSILNRDEELQGIGFCIGLYGSLYLKSTSENSFIFMEFMGGYWELRRETFVKSNSTAVNLKVLSSGCYSTVFNRAKGYLDYLKNRKRETR
;
A
#
# COMPACT_ATOMS: atom_id res chain seq x y z
N MET A 1 -7.05 -4.21 -19.21
CA MET A 1 -5.95 -3.63 -18.44
C MET A 1 -6.57 -2.90 -17.27
N ILE A 2 -6.04 -3.04 -16.07
CA ILE A 2 -6.53 -2.34 -14.87
C ILE A 2 -5.53 -1.24 -14.45
N ALA A 3 -5.97 -0.25 -13.68
CA ALA A 3 -5.16 0.92 -13.34
C ALA A 3 -3.82 0.59 -12.66
N THR A 4 -3.76 -0.47 -11.85
CA THR A 4 -2.52 -0.95 -11.22
C THR A 4 -1.51 -1.48 -12.23
N GLU A 5 -1.95 -2.14 -13.31
CA GLU A 5 -1.07 -2.61 -14.39
C GLU A 5 -0.45 -1.42 -15.14
N ILE A 6 -1.19 -0.32 -15.30
CA ILE A 6 -0.67 0.90 -15.94
C ILE A 6 0.43 1.53 -15.06
N ILE A 7 0.22 1.58 -13.74
CA ILE A 7 1.23 2.07 -12.79
C ILE A 7 2.50 1.20 -12.87
N HIS A 8 2.34 -0.13 -12.85
CA HIS A 8 3.48 -1.04 -12.98
C HIS A 8 4.20 -0.93 -14.33
N LEU A 9 3.45 -0.76 -15.42
CA LEU A 9 4.04 -0.54 -16.74
C LEU A 9 4.89 0.74 -16.77
N LEU A 10 4.37 1.84 -16.21
CA LEU A 10 5.11 3.09 -16.07
C LEU A 10 6.42 2.90 -15.31
N GLU A 11 6.37 2.24 -14.15
CA GLU A 11 7.57 1.97 -13.35
C GLU A 11 8.58 1.10 -14.10
N SER A 12 8.11 0.08 -14.83
CA SER A 12 8.97 -0.80 -15.62
C SER A 12 9.67 -0.08 -16.77
N GLU A 13 9.05 0.98 -17.31
CA GLU A 13 9.65 1.86 -18.31
C GLU A 13 10.52 2.97 -17.69
N GLY A 14 10.66 2.98 -16.36
CA GLY A 14 11.47 3.93 -15.59
C GLY A 14 10.79 5.26 -15.30
N TYR A 15 9.47 5.35 -15.49
CA TYR A 15 8.68 6.51 -15.11
C TYR A 15 8.19 6.38 -13.67
N GLU A 16 8.36 7.44 -12.89
CA GLU A 16 7.73 7.58 -11.60
C GLU A 16 6.47 8.44 -11.75
N ILE A 17 5.37 8.03 -11.12
CA ILE A 17 4.12 8.77 -11.14
C ILE A 17 3.81 9.29 -9.74
N GLN A 18 3.44 10.56 -9.64
CA GLN A 18 3.21 11.23 -8.36
C GLN A 18 1.97 12.11 -8.44
N ILE A 19 1.33 12.37 -7.31
CA ILE A 19 0.32 13.42 -7.19
C ILE A 19 1.02 14.68 -6.66
N ARG A 20 0.97 15.78 -7.43
CA ARG A 20 1.45 17.10 -7.02
C ARG A 20 0.33 18.11 -7.16
N ASN A 21 -0.04 18.77 -6.06
CA ASN A 21 -1.14 19.75 -6.02
C ASN A 21 -2.45 19.20 -6.62
N GLY A 22 -2.79 17.94 -6.33
CA GLY A 22 -3.98 17.27 -6.85
C GLY A 22 -3.92 16.92 -8.35
N ARG A 23 -2.75 17.02 -8.98
CA ARG A 23 -2.53 16.64 -10.38
C ARG A 23 -1.56 15.47 -10.44
N LEU A 24 -1.89 14.50 -11.28
CA LEU A 24 -1.00 13.41 -11.64
C LEU A 24 0.13 13.96 -12.52
N VAL A 25 1.37 13.75 -12.07
CA VAL A 25 2.59 14.25 -12.70
C VAL A 25 3.56 13.09 -12.88
N VAL A 26 4.21 13.04 -14.04
CA VAL A 26 5.38 12.20 -14.30
C VAL A 26 6.61 13.12 -14.28
N PRO A 27 7.47 13.10 -13.25
CA PRO A 27 8.50 14.13 -13.06
C PRO A 27 9.63 14.13 -14.10
N GLN A 28 9.76 13.09 -14.93
CA GLN A 28 10.90 12.94 -15.84
C GLN A 28 10.71 13.62 -17.20
N GLY A 29 11.79 14.23 -17.71
CA GLY A 29 11.85 14.89 -19.02
C GLY A 29 11.99 13.96 -20.23
N LYS A 30 11.73 12.65 -20.07
CA LYS A 30 11.66 11.70 -21.21
C LYS A 30 10.26 11.76 -21.82
N ALA A 31 10.19 11.76 -23.15
CA ALA A 31 8.93 11.71 -23.86
C ALA A 31 8.23 10.37 -23.59
N ILE A 32 7.09 10.42 -22.91
CA ILE A 32 6.24 9.25 -22.67
C ILE A 32 5.64 8.83 -24.02
N ASN A 33 5.58 7.52 -24.26
CA ASN A 33 4.91 6.96 -25.43
C ASN A 33 3.45 7.47 -25.52
N PRO A 34 2.99 8.00 -26.68
CA PRO A 34 1.62 8.49 -26.84
C PRO A 34 0.53 7.50 -26.42
N SER A 35 0.74 6.20 -26.65
CA SER A 35 -0.19 5.15 -26.22
C SER A 35 -0.30 5.08 -24.69
N LEU A 36 0.81 5.22 -23.98
CA LEU A 36 0.84 5.24 -22.51
C LEU A 36 0.19 6.51 -21.96
N VAL A 37 0.37 7.65 -22.63
CA VAL A 37 -0.36 8.90 -22.29
C VAL A 37 -1.87 8.73 -22.45
N ALA A 38 -2.33 8.06 -23.51
CA ALA A 38 -3.75 7.77 -23.69
C ALA A 38 -4.29 6.88 -22.56
N MET A 39 -3.58 5.80 -22.22
CA MET A 39 -3.95 4.92 -21.11
C MET A 39 -4.02 5.65 -19.76
N ILE A 40 -3.05 6.53 -19.45
CA ILE A 40 -3.09 7.34 -18.22
C ILE A 40 -4.34 8.24 -18.19
N LYS A 41 -4.73 8.81 -19.33
CA LYS A 41 -5.92 9.67 -19.42
C LYS A 41 -7.19 8.86 -19.17
N ASP A 42 -7.29 7.68 -19.76
CA ASP A 42 -8.47 6.81 -19.67
C ASP A 42 -8.68 6.29 -18.23
N TYR A 43 -7.59 6.05 -17.48
CA TYR A 43 -7.64 5.54 -16.10
C TYR A 43 -7.25 6.57 -15.04
N LYS A 44 -7.34 7.86 -15.38
CA LYS A 44 -6.81 8.93 -14.53
C LYS A 44 -7.41 8.93 -13.13
N VAL A 45 -8.72 8.69 -13.02
CA VAL A 45 -9.45 8.74 -11.74
C VAL A 45 -9.01 7.59 -10.83
N GLU A 46 -8.92 6.40 -11.39
CA GLU A 46 -8.51 5.18 -10.70
C GLU A 46 -7.06 5.25 -10.26
N ILE A 47 -6.15 5.68 -11.14
CA ILE A 47 -4.73 5.89 -10.81
C ILE A 47 -4.61 6.91 -9.68
N THR A 48 -5.32 8.03 -9.78
CA THR A 48 -5.32 9.06 -8.73
C THR A 48 -5.83 8.49 -7.39
N SER A 49 -6.90 7.70 -7.41
CA SER A 49 -7.42 7.05 -6.21
C SER A 49 -6.45 6.05 -5.59
N ILE A 50 -5.69 5.32 -6.41
CA ILE A 50 -4.66 4.38 -5.94
C ILE A 50 -3.52 5.15 -5.29
N LEU A 51 -2.97 6.16 -5.96
CA LEU A 51 -1.84 6.94 -5.44
C LEU A 51 -2.19 7.68 -4.14
N ASN A 52 -3.40 8.26 -4.04
CA ASN A 52 -3.85 8.88 -2.78
C ASN A 52 -3.92 7.86 -1.63
N ARG A 53 -4.43 6.65 -1.90
CA ARG A 53 -4.50 5.58 -0.90
C ARG A 53 -3.12 5.13 -0.45
N ASP A 54 -2.21 5.01 -1.40
CA ASP A 54 -0.83 4.61 -1.17
C ASP A 54 -0.11 5.65 -0.31
N GLU A 55 -0.29 6.94 -0.62
CA GLU A 55 0.21 8.06 0.20
C GLU A 55 -0.37 8.06 1.62
N GLU A 56 -1.67 7.81 1.79
CA GLU A 56 -2.32 7.71 3.11
C GLU A 56 -1.69 6.59 3.97
N LEU A 57 -1.46 5.42 3.38
CA LEU A 57 -0.89 4.27 4.08
C LEU A 57 0.60 4.42 4.36
N GLN A 58 1.36 5.00 3.43
CA GLN A 58 2.73 5.43 3.69
C GLN A 58 2.78 6.45 4.84
N GLY A 59 1.83 7.38 4.90
CA GLY A 59 1.72 8.39 5.96
C GLY A 59 1.56 7.81 7.37
N ILE A 60 0.96 6.62 7.52
CA ILE A 60 0.90 5.91 8.81
C ILE A 60 2.04 4.87 8.99
N GLY A 61 2.94 4.79 8.02
CA GLY A 61 4.20 4.06 8.08
C GLY A 61 4.18 2.66 7.47
N PHE A 62 3.24 2.34 6.59
CA PHE A 62 3.31 1.15 5.73
C PHE A 62 4.27 1.38 4.55
N CYS A 63 4.84 0.29 4.05
CA CYS A 63 5.48 0.21 2.75
C CYS A 63 4.48 -0.33 1.73
N ILE A 64 4.59 0.12 0.48
CA ILE A 64 3.80 -0.40 -0.64
C ILE A 64 4.45 -1.71 -1.09
N GLY A 65 3.70 -2.81 -1.04
CA GLY A 65 4.09 -4.09 -1.63
C GLY A 65 3.57 -4.20 -3.07
N LEU A 66 2.31 -3.83 -3.28
CA LEU A 66 1.68 -3.69 -4.61
C LEU A 66 0.76 -2.47 -4.58
N TYR A 67 0.89 -1.60 -5.59
CA TYR A 67 0.12 -0.35 -5.68
C TYR A 67 -1.37 -0.62 -5.57
N GLY A 68 -2.04 0.11 -4.67
CA GLY A 68 -3.48 0.04 -4.49
C GLY A 68 -4.03 -1.25 -3.89
N SER A 69 -3.21 -2.26 -3.56
CA SER A 69 -3.70 -3.58 -3.15
C SER A 69 -2.94 -4.26 -2.02
N LEU A 70 -1.63 -4.07 -1.85
CA LEU A 70 -0.88 -4.74 -0.78
C LEU A 70 0.09 -3.78 -0.09
N TYR A 71 -0.02 -3.71 1.23
CA TYR A 71 0.84 -2.88 2.07
C TYR A 71 1.35 -3.68 3.25
N LEU A 72 2.59 -3.44 3.64
CA LEU A 72 3.24 -4.15 4.72
C LEU A 72 3.98 -3.22 5.69
N LYS A 73 4.02 -3.62 6.97
CA LYS A 73 4.80 -2.92 7.99
C LYS A 73 5.40 -3.90 8.98
N SER A 74 6.72 -3.83 9.17
CA SER A 74 7.38 -4.53 10.28
C SER A 74 6.99 -3.89 11.62
N THR A 75 6.61 -4.73 12.58
CA THR A 75 6.27 -4.33 13.96
C THR A 75 7.34 -4.74 14.97
N SER A 76 8.06 -5.82 14.67
CA SER A 76 9.23 -6.35 15.37
C SER A 76 10.11 -7.11 14.38
N GLU A 77 11.25 -7.65 14.85
CA GLU A 77 12.15 -8.48 14.04
C GLU A 77 11.44 -9.61 13.30
N ASN A 78 10.42 -10.20 13.94
CA ASN A 78 9.77 -11.42 13.47
C ASN A 78 8.28 -11.22 13.19
N SER A 79 7.74 -9.99 13.17
CA SER A 79 6.30 -9.77 13.01
C SER A 79 5.98 -8.63 12.07
N PHE A 80 5.05 -8.90 11.17
CA PHE A 80 4.59 -8.00 10.11
C PHE A 80 3.08 -7.81 10.21
N ILE A 81 2.63 -6.62 9.82
CA ILE A 81 1.23 -6.35 9.53
C ILE A 81 1.11 -6.21 8.02
N PHE A 82 0.07 -6.81 7.46
CA PHE A 82 -0.32 -6.67 6.08
C PHE A 82 -1.72 -6.05 6.03
N MET A 83 -1.89 -5.07 5.13
CA MET A 83 -3.19 -4.58 4.72
C MET A 83 -3.34 -4.89 3.23
N GLU A 84 -4.33 -5.69 2.89
CA GLU A 84 -4.44 -6.29 1.57
C GLU A 84 -5.87 -6.21 1.03
N PHE A 85 -6.02 -5.91 -0.25
CA PHE A 85 -7.29 -5.96 -0.95
C PHE A 85 -7.44 -7.32 -1.65
N MET A 86 -8.36 -8.14 -1.16
CA MET A 86 -8.60 -9.50 -1.66
C MET A 86 -10.09 -9.72 -1.83
N GLY A 87 -10.51 -10.31 -2.97
CA GLY A 87 -11.90 -10.75 -3.15
C GLY A 87 -12.95 -9.64 -2.98
N GLY A 88 -12.62 -8.38 -3.27
CA GLY A 88 -13.55 -7.25 -3.17
C GLY A 88 -13.61 -6.59 -1.79
N TYR A 89 -12.81 -7.02 -0.82
CA TYR A 89 -12.73 -6.41 0.51
C TYR A 89 -11.28 -6.18 0.93
N TRP A 90 -11.10 -5.32 1.93
CA TRP A 90 -9.83 -5.09 2.60
C TRP A 90 -9.70 -5.98 3.82
N GLU A 91 -8.50 -6.50 4.05
CA GLU A 91 -8.16 -7.27 5.24
C GLU A 91 -6.89 -6.69 5.88
N LEU A 92 -6.91 -6.57 7.21
CA LEU A 92 -5.73 -6.28 8.02
C LEU A 92 -5.36 -7.54 8.78
N ARG A 93 -4.18 -8.09 8.53
CA ARG A 93 -3.67 -9.29 9.20
C ARG A 93 -2.30 -9.05 9.79
N ARG A 94 -2.02 -9.73 10.90
CA ARG A 94 -0.68 -9.80 11.49
C ARG A 94 -0.14 -11.20 11.31
N GLU A 95 1.10 -11.27 10.87
CA GLU A 95 1.84 -12.52 10.78
C GLU A 95 3.10 -12.44 11.64
N THR A 96 3.38 -13.54 12.33
CA THR A 96 4.62 -13.72 13.10
C THR A 96 5.35 -14.93 12.58
N PHE A 97 6.63 -14.76 12.30
CA PHE A 97 7.54 -15.78 11.77
C PHE A 97 8.55 -16.21 12.83
N VAL A 98 9.22 -17.33 12.60
CA VAL A 98 10.40 -17.75 13.36
C VAL A 98 11.55 -17.83 12.37
N LYS A 99 12.77 -17.45 12.78
CA LYS A 99 13.94 -17.31 11.88
C LYS A 99 14.25 -18.52 11.00
N SER A 100 13.79 -19.72 11.39
CA SER A 100 14.02 -20.98 10.66
C SER A 100 12.84 -21.42 9.78
N ASN A 101 11.74 -20.68 9.73
CA ASN A 101 10.54 -21.07 9.01
C ASN A 101 10.08 -19.96 8.06
N SER A 102 9.86 -20.32 6.79
CA SER A 102 9.26 -19.46 5.78
C SER A 102 7.75 -19.27 5.99
N THR A 103 7.12 -20.09 6.83
CA THR A 103 5.69 -20.03 7.16
C THR A 103 5.48 -19.28 8.47
N ALA A 104 4.45 -18.44 8.51
CA ALA A 104 4.03 -17.76 9.73
C ALA A 104 3.61 -18.79 10.78
N VAL A 105 4.20 -18.71 11.98
CA VAL A 105 3.82 -19.52 13.13
C VAL A 105 2.55 -18.99 13.82
N ASN A 106 2.19 -17.74 13.55
CA ASN A 106 0.97 -17.13 14.03
C ASN A 106 0.42 -16.20 12.96
N LEU A 107 -0.84 -16.41 12.59
CA LEU A 107 -1.60 -15.52 11.73
C LEU A 107 -2.84 -15.06 12.49
N LYS A 108 -3.08 -13.75 12.50
CA LYS A 108 -4.25 -13.15 13.14
C LYS A 108 -4.85 -12.08 12.26
N VAL A 109 -6.10 -12.29 11.84
CA VAL A 109 -6.92 -11.23 11.22
C VAL A 109 -7.32 -10.23 12.30
N LEU A 110 -7.05 -8.95 12.05
CA LEU A 110 -7.31 -7.83 12.96
C LEU A 110 -8.57 -7.04 12.60
N SER A 111 -8.93 -7.03 11.31
CA SER A 111 -10.16 -6.44 10.75
C SER A 111 -10.32 -6.86 9.29
N SER A 112 -11.56 -6.85 8.80
CA SER A 112 -11.91 -6.98 7.39
C SER A 112 -13.10 -6.09 7.04
N GLY A 113 -13.23 -5.68 5.78
CA GLY A 113 -14.36 -4.88 5.30
C GLY A 113 -13.97 -3.83 4.27
N CYS A 114 -14.62 -2.67 4.31
CA CYS A 114 -14.28 -1.55 3.43
C CYS A 114 -12.97 -0.86 3.86
N TYR A 115 -12.35 -0.13 2.92
CA TYR A 115 -11.06 0.54 3.11
C TYR A 115 -11.01 1.37 4.41
N SER A 116 -12.01 2.23 4.64
CA SER A 116 -12.04 3.14 5.77
C SER A 116 -12.05 2.42 7.13
N THR A 117 -12.84 1.35 7.26
CA THR A 117 -12.89 0.52 8.48
C THR A 117 -11.53 -0.13 8.76
N VAL A 118 -10.92 -0.71 7.73
CA VAL A 118 -9.64 -1.41 7.86
C VAL A 118 -8.49 -0.44 8.11
N PHE A 119 -8.47 0.71 7.43
CA PHE A 119 -7.50 1.79 7.63
C PHE A 119 -7.55 2.34 9.06
N ASN A 120 -8.75 2.64 9.58
CA ASN A 120 -8.92 3.12 10.95
C ASN A 120 -8.44 2.08 11.98
N ARG A 121 -8.69 0.79 11.73
CA ARG A 121 -8.14 -0.28 12.58
C ARG A 121 -6.61 -0.32 12.51
N ALA A 122 -6.04 -0.20 11.32
CA ALA A 122 -4.60 -0.20 11.13
C ALA A 122 -3.95 0.93 11.92
N LYS A 123 -4.45 2.17 11.76
CA LYS A 123 -3.99 3.34 12.51
C LYS A 123 -4.02 3.12 14.02
N GLY A 124 -5.17 2.69 14.56
CA GLY A 124 -5.32 2.43 15.99
C GLY A 124 -4.40 1.31 16.50
N TYR A 125 -4.19 0.25 15.73
CA TYR A 125 -3.27 -0.83 16.09
C TYR A 125 -1.81 -0.36 16.10
N LEU A 126 -1.40 0.48 15.14
CA LEU A 126 -0.06 1.06 15.12
C LEU A 126 0.18 2.00 16.29
N ASP A 127 -0.81 2.80 16.67
CA ASP A 127 -0.70 3.70 17.82
C ASP A 127 -0.63 2.91 19.14
N TYR A 128 -1.41 1.84 19.29
CA TYR A 128 -1.27 0.89 20.39
C TYR A 128 0.16 0.31 20.49
N LEU A 129 0.74 -0.14 19.37
CA LEU A 129 2.10 -0.68 19.34
C LEU A 129 3.16 0.36 19.71
N LYS A 130 2.99 1.62 19.28
CA LYS A 130 3.89 2.72 19.64
C LYS A 130 3.85 2.99 21.15
N ASN A 131 2.65 3.03 21.75
CA ASN A 131 2.49 3.31 23.18
C ASN A 131 3.07 2.18 24.05
N ARG A 132 2.80 0.92 23.70
CA ARG A 132 3.37 -0.23 24.42
C ARG A 132 4.91 -0.24 24.40
N LYS A 133 5.53 0.15 23.28
CA LYS A 133 7.00 0.26 23.19
C LYS A 133 7.57 1.36 24.08
N ARG A 134 6.80 2.41 24.40
CA ARG A 134 7.21 3.48 25.31
C ARG A 134 7.15 3.05 26.76
N GLU A 135 6.13 2.26 27.14
CA GLU A 135 5.96 1.76 28.51
C GLU A 135 7.01 0.72 28.93
N THR A 136 7.64 0.05 27.97
CA THR A 136 8.64 -1.01 28.23
C THR A 136 10.09 -0.47 28.20
N ARG A 137 10.28 0.84 28.02
CA ARG A 137 11.58 1.52 28.01
C ARG A 137 11.74 2.36 29.26
#